data_AF-A0A424W5M0-F1
#
_entry.id   AF-A0A424W5M0-F1
#
_cell.length_a   1.000
_cell.length_b   1.000
_cell.length_c   1.000
_cell.angle_alpha   90.00
_cell.angle_beta   90.00
_cell.angle_gamma   90.00
#
_symmetry.space_group_name_H-M   'P 1'
#
loop_
_entity.id
_entity.type
_entity.pdbx_description
1 polymer ?
#
loop_
_entity_poly.entity_id
_entity_poly.type
_entity_poly.pdbx_seq_one_letter_code
_entity_poly.pdbx_strand_id
1 'polypeptide(L)'
;MKKLHISAFLLAALCAAGAVQAQNAAPVTQEYQYPSVRSKDGSLSPPSTLRMTVTPESGSAPAVIRDTPESQAQYVRCREVSDRAAVSNAQMQAGVAQCLKELEQRRQQ
;
A
#
# COMPACT_ATOMS: atom_id res chain seq x y z
N MET A 1 37.26 30.81 18.52
CA MET A 1 36.04 30.00 18.28
C MET A 1 35.30 30.58 17.08
N LYS A 2 35.10 29.81 16.00
CA LYS A 2 34.41 30.24 14.77
C LYS A 2 32.89 30.02 14.92
N LYS A 3 32.09 31.06 14.68
CA LYS A 3 30.61 31.00 14.68
C LYS A 3 30.14 30.71 13.26
N LEU A 4 29.35 29.65 13.06
CA LEU A 4 28.75 29.30 11.78
C LEU A 4 27.33 29.86 11.72
N HIS A 5 27.04 30.70 10.72
CA HIS A 5 25.72 31.25 10.44
C HIS A 5 25.10 30.44 9.32
N ILE A 6 24.15 29.56 9.65
CA ILE A 6 23.44 28.72 8.68
C ILE A 6 22.25 29.53 8.17
N SER A 7 22.31 29.87 6.89
CA SER A 7 21.40 30.76 6.18
C SER A 7 20.00 30.16 6.02
N ALA A 8 18.97 30.88 6.46
CA ALA A 8 17.55 30.50 6.46
C ALA A 8 16.91 30.37 5.04
N PHE A 9 17.68 30.61 3.98
CA PHE A 9 17.18 30.61 2.60
C PHE A 9 16.94 29.21 2.02
N LEU A 10 17.51 28.15 2.60
CA LEU A 10 17.38 26.79 2.06
C LEU A 10 16.03 26.11 2.36
N LEU A 11 15.29 26.54 3.38
CA LEU A 11 14.01 25.92 3.74
C LEU A 11 12.83 26.35 2.84
N ALA A 12 12.87 27.55 2.27
CA ALA A 12 11.73 28.10 1.51
C ALA A 12 11.58 27.49 0.10
N ALA A 13 12.65 26.91 -0.47
CA ALA A 13 12.61 26.35 -1.82
C ALA A 13 11.89 24.98 -1.89
N LEU A 14 11.73 24.28 -0.77
CA LEU A 14 11.17 22.92 -0.77
C LEU A 14 9.63 22.87 -0.85
N CYS A 15 8.93 23.96 -0.50
CA CYS A 15 7.45 23.98 -0.51
C CYS A 15 6.83 24.28 -1.89
N ALA A 16 7.59 24.76 -2.88
CA ALA A 16 7.03 25.20 -4.16
C ALA A 16 6.88 24.09 -5.23
N ALA A 17 7.46 22.91 -5.01
CA ALA A 17 7.49 21.84 -6.02
C ALA A 17 6.21 20.96 -6.08
N GLY A 18 5.28 21.10 -5.14
CA GLY A 18 4.12 20.21 -5.01
C GLY A 18 2.88 20.56 -5.85
N ALA A 19 2.82 21.74 -6.48
CA ALA A 19 1.57 22.24 -7.06
C ALA A 19 1.31 21.85 -8.54
N VAL A 20 2.26 21.22 -9.23
CA VAL A 20 2.21 21.12 -10.71
C VAL A 20 1.48 19.87 -11.24
N GLN A 21 1.24 18.83 -10.44
CA GLN A 21 0.81 17.52 -10.96
C GLN A 21 -0.72 17.26 -11.01
N ALA A 22 -1.58 18.18 -10.57
CA ALA A 22 -3.03 17.94 -10.44
C ALA A 22 -3.87 18.15 -11.73
N GLN A 23 -3.26 18.42 -12.89
CA GLN A 23 -3.98 19.03 -14.03
C GLN A 23 -4.53 18.06 -15.09
N ASN A 24 -4.33 16.73 -14.96
CA ASN A 24 -4.62 15.78 -16.05
C ASN A 24 -5.64 14.66 -15.71
N ALA A 25 -6.48 14.85 -14.69
CA ALA A 25 -7.61 13.94 -14.48
C ALA A 25 -8.74 14.28 -15.48
N ALA A 26 -9.04 13.36 -16.41
CA ALA A 26 -10.17 13.51 -17.32
C ALA A 26 -11.48 13.61 -16.52
N PRO A 27 -12.43 14.48 -16.92
CA PRO A 27 -13.70 14.61 -16.23
C PRO A 27 -14.51 13.31 -16.35
N VAL A 28 -14.86 12.72 -15.21
CA VAL A 28 -15.79 11.60 -15.14
C VAL A 28 -17.18 12.13 -15.49
N THR A 29 -17.65 11.89 -16.71
CA THR A 29 -19.03 12.21 -17.09
C THR A 29 -19.97 11.30 -16.31
N GLN A 30 -20.65 11.86 -15.31
CA GLN A 30 -21.70 11.14 -14.59
C GLN A 30 -22.89 10.91 -15.51
N GLU A 31 -23.21 9.65 -15.79
CA GLU A 31 -24.34 9.27 -16.63
C GLU A 31 -25.62 9.30 -15.77
N TYR A 32 -26.46 10.31 -15.98
CA TYR A 32 -27.74 10.46 -15.28
C TYR A 32 -28.86 9.73 -16.04
N GLN A 33 -29.47 8.73 -15.42
CA GLN A 33 -30.66 8.05 -15.97
C GLN A 33 -31.94 8.73 -15.44
N TYR A 34 -32.65 9.42 -16.32
CA TYR A 34 -33.97 9.98 -16.01
C TYR A 34 -35.07 8.96 -16.29
N PRO A 35 -36.15 8.88 -15.48
CA PRO A 35 -37.26 7.93 -15.72
C PRO A 35 -37.96 8.09 -17.07
N SER A 36 -37.84 9.25 -17.72
CA SER A 36 -38.37 9.53 -19.06
C SER A 36 -37.52 8.93 -20.18
N VAL A 37 -36.29 8.51 -19.89
CA VAL A 37 -35.35 7.97 -20.85
C VAL A 37 -35.33 6.45 -20.68
N ARG A 38 -35.56 5.74 -21.79
CA ARG A 38 -35.52 4.28 -21.81
C ARG A 38 -34.09 3.80 -21.51
N SER A 39 -33.94 2.86 -20.58
CA SER A 39 -32.64 2.24 -20.32
C SER A 39 -32.18 1.39 -21.51
N LYS A 40 -30.91 0.98 -21.52
CA LYS A 40 -30.29 0.20 -22.61
C LYS A 40 -31.03 -1.12 -22.93
N ASP A 41 -31.64 -1.72 -21.92
CA ASP A 41 -32.47 -2.93 -21.99
C ASP A 41 -33.94 -2.65 -22.30
N GLY A 42 -34.32 -1.39 -22.52
CA GLY A 42 -35.66 -1.02 -22.92
C GLY A 42 -36.64 -0.84 -21.77
N SER A 43 -36.18 -0.81 -20.51
CA SER A 43 -37.03 -0.59 -19.35
C SER A 43 -37.24 0.90 -19.05
N LEU A 44 -38.37 1.23 -18.44
CA LEU A 44 -38.61 2.55 -17.82
C LEU A 44 -38.39 2.51 -16.30
N SER A 45 -38.16 1.32 -15.76
CA SER A 45 -37.81 1.15 -14.35
C SER A 45 -36.31 1.30 -14.17
N PRO A 46 -35.85 2.01 -13.12
CA PRO A 46 -34.43 2.06 -12.80
C PRO A 46 -33.90 0.66 -12.51
N PRO A 47 -32.61 0.38 -12.76
CA PRO A 47 -32.02 -0.91 -12.44
C PRO A 47 -32.16 -1.19 -10.95
N SER A 48 -32.63 -2.39 -10.59
CA SER A 48 -32.81 -2.82 -9.18
C SER A 48 -31.50 -3.00 -8.40
N THR A 49 -30.35 -2.76 -9.05
CA THR A 49 -29.03 -2.91 -8.46
C THR A 49 -28.18 -1.68 -8.77
N LEU A 50 -27.82 -0.96 -7.71
CA LEU A 50 -26.86 0.14 -7.78
C LEU A 50 -25.45 -0.46 -7.97
N ARG A 51 -24.78 -0.08 -9.06
CA ARG A 51 -23.36 -0.38 -9.26
C ARG A 51 -22.54 0.86 -8.90
N MET A 52 -21.82 0.81 -7.79
CA MET A 52 -20.87 1.86 -7.41
C MET A 52 -19.46 1.44 -7.83
N THR A 53 -18.79 2.24 -8.65
CA THR A 53 -17.36 2.10 -8.91
C THR A 53 -16.60 2.95 -7.90
N VAL A 54 -15.87 2.29 -6.99
CA VAL A 54 -14.96 2.98 -6.08
C VAL A 54 -13.70 3.34 -6.87
N THR A 55 -13.51 4.63 -7.16
CA THR A 55 -12.22 5.12 -7.62
C THR A 55 -11.29 5.15 -6.42
N PRO A 56 -10.22 4.33 -6.37
CA PRO A 56 -9.27 4.41 -5.27
C PRO A 56 -8.61 5.78 -5.28
N GLU A 57 -8.40 6.35 -4.09
CA GLU A 57 -7.64 7.58 -3.91
C GLU A 57 -6.25 7.40 -4.55
N SER A 58 -5.80 8.37 -5.34
CA SER A 58 -4.48 8.35 -5.95
C SER A 58 -3.41 8.25 -4.86
N GLY A 59 -2.70 7.11 -4.81
CA GLY A 59 -1.69 6.82 -3.77
C GLY A 59 -2.11 5.77 -2.73
N SER A 60 -3.35 5.28 -2.77
CA SER A 60 -3.85 4.23 -1.85
C SER A 60 -3.52 2.79 -2.28
N ALA A 61 -2.64 2.61 -3.27
CA ALA A 61 -2.19 1.28 -3.63
C ALA A 61 -1.45 0.65 -2.43
N PRO A 62 -1.83 -0.54 -1.95
CA PRO A 62 -1.10 -1.20 -0.90
C PRO A 62 0.36 -1.34 -1.33
N ALA A 63 1.28 -1.02 -0.42
CA ALA A 63 2.70 -1.17 -0.68
C ALA A 63 2.96 -2.61 -1.16
N VAL A 64 3.60 -2.73 -2.33
CA VAL A 64 3.97 -4.04 -2.86
C VAL A 64 5.09 -4.57 -1.99
N ILE A 65 4.76 -5.41 -1.02
CA ILE A 65 5.75 -6.06 -0.15
C ILE A 65 6.51 -7.09 -1.00
N ARG A 66 7.83 -6.92 -1.08
CA ARG A 66 8.76 -7.87 -1.71
C ARG A 66 9.81 -8.23 -0.67
N ASP A 67 9.95 -9.52 -0.39
CA ASP A 67 11.05 -10.01 0.43
C ASP A 67 12.37 -9.80 -0.33
N THR A 68 13.36 -9.22 0.35
CA THR A 68 14.70 -9.07 -0.22
C THR A 68 15.42 -10.43 -0.20
N PRO A 69 16.47 -10.64 -1.02
CA PRO A 69 17.26 -11.85 -0.96
C PRO A 69 17.81 -12.15 0.45
N GLU A 70 18.15 -11.10 1.21
CA GLU A 70 18.65 -11.20 2.58
C GLU A 70 17.57 -11.68 3.55
N SER A 71 16.34 -11.17 3.45
CA SER A 71 15.24 -11.63 4.32
C SER A 71 14.88 -13.09 4.05
N GLN A 72 14.95 -13.52 2.79
CA GLN A 72 14.74 -14.92 2.41
C GLN A 72 15.85 -15.82 2.97
N ALA A 73 17.12 -15.41 2.84
CA ALA A 73 18.25 -16.17 3.40
C ALA A 73 18.14 -16.31 4.93
N GLN A 74 17.67 -15.26 5.61
CA GLN A 74 17.45 -15.29 7.05
C GLN A 74 16.30 -16.22 7.44
N TYR A 75 15.20 -16.22 6.68
CA TYR A 75 14.10 -17.17 6.88
C TYR A 75 14.55 -18.62 6.72
N VAL A 76 15.32 -18.92 5.67
CA VAL A 76 15.86 -20.28 5.42
C VAL A 76 16.72 -20.72 6.60
N ARG A 77 17.63 -19.86 7.07
CA ARG A 77 18.47 -20.13 8.25
C ARG A 77 17.62 -20.41 9.50
N CYS A 78 16.59 -19.61 9.75
CA CYS A 78 15.71 -19.81 10.89
C CYS A 78 14.97 -21.15 10.83
N ARG A 79 14.53 -21.54 9.64
CA ARG A 79 13.87 -22.84 9.45
C ARG A 79 14.83 -23.98 9.75
N GLU A 80 16.04 -23.94 9.21
CA GLU A 80 17.06 -24.97 9.49
C GLU A 80 17.41 -25.10 10.98
N VAL A 81 17.51 -23.97 11.70
CA VAL A 81 17.77 -23.99 13.15
C VAL A 81 16.58 -24.55 13.92
N SER A 82 15.36 -24.13 13.57
CA SER A 82 14.13 -24.61 14.20
C SER A 82 13.91 -26.10 13.95
N ASP A 83 14.16 -26.56 12.73
CA ASP A 83 14.03 -27.97 12.33
C ASP A 83 15.04 -28.87 13.07
N ARG A 84 16.26 -28.36 13.33
CA ARG A 84 17.27 -29.11 14.10
C ARG A 84 17.04 -29.10 15.61
N ALA A 85 16.49 -28.01 16.14
CA ALA A 85 16.29 -27.83 17.58
C ALA A 85 14.96 -28.44 18.08
N ALA A 86 13.96 -28.55 17.21
CA ALA A 86 12.63 -29.01 17.58
C ALA A 86 12.58 -30.54 17.75
N VAL A 87 11.98 -30.99 18.85
CA VAL A 87 11.64 -32.40 19.05
C VAL A 87 10.16 -32.71 18.74
N SER A 88 9.40 -31.70 18.32
CA SER A 88 8.01 -31.84 17.88
C SER A 88 7.62 -30.77 16.86
N ASN A 89 6.57 -31.05 16.08
CA ASN A 89 6.02 -30.10 15.12
C ASN A 89 5.59 -28.77 15.77
N ALA A 90 5.04 -28.81 16.99
CA ALA A 90 4.64 -27.62 17.71
C ALA A 90 5.84 -26.73 18.07
N GLN A 91 6.95 -27.33 18.48
CA GLN A 91 8.18 -26.59 18.78
C GLN A 91 8.82 -26.00 17.52
N MET A 92 8.81 -26.74 16.41
CA MET A 92 9.28 -26.26 15.11
C MET A 92 8.47 -25.03 14.67
N GLN A 93 7.14 -25.12 14.71
CA GLN A 93 6.25 -24.01 14.35
C GLN A 93 6.43 -22.79 15.26
N ALA A 94 6.62 -23.00 16.56
CA ALA A 94 6.87 -21.92 17.51
C ALA A 94 8.19 -21.18 17.19
N GLY A 95 9.27 -21.92 16.89
CA GLY A 95 10.56 -21.33 16.51
C GLY A 95 10.48 -20.52 15.21
N VAL A 96 9.81 -21.06 14.19
CA VAL A 96 9.60 -20.34 12.92
C VAL A 96 8.73 -19.09 13.11
N ALA A 97 7.66 -19.17 13.91
CA ALA A 97 6.79 -18.03 14.20
C ALA A 97 7.54 -16.90 14.91
N GLN A 98 8.45 -17.23 15.84
CA GLN A 98 9.30 -16.25 16.50
C GLN A 98 10.24 -15.55 15.51
N CYS A 99 10.89 -16.31 14.61
CA CYS A 99 11.76 -15.70 13.60
C CYS A 99 11.00 -14.78 12.63
N LEU A 100 9.81 -15.19 12.19
CA LEU A 100 8.98 -14.35 11.31
C LEU A 100 8.60 -13.03 11.98
N LYS A 101 8.30 -13.05 13.28
CA LYS A 101 8.01 -11.84 14.05
C LYS A 101 9.21 -10.89 14.11
N GLU A 102 10.42 -11.42 14.32
CA GLU A 102 11.64 -10.60 14.32
C GLU A 102 11.95 -10.00 12.94
N LEU A 103 11.74 -10.77 11.88
CA LEU A 103 11.86 -10.27 10.51
C LEU A 103 10.87 -9.14 10.22
N GLU A 104 9.63 -9.30 10.65
CA GLU A 104 8.60 -8.27 10.49
C GLU A 104 8.91 -7.00 11.30
N GLN A 105 9.41 -7.13 12.54
CA GLN A 105 9.88 -6.00 13.33
C GLN A 105 11.04 -5.25 12.66
N ARG A 106 11.92 -5.94 11.94
CA ARG A 106 12.99 -5.30 11.16
C ARG A 106 12.48 -4.59 9.92
N ARG A 107 11.40 -5.07 9.30
CA ARG A 107 10.75 -4.38 8.17
C ARG A 107 10.07 -3.06 8.58
N GLN A 108 9.71 -2.91 9.86
CA GLN A 108 9.05 -1.71 10.38
C GLN A 108 10.03 -0.63 10.87
N GLN A 109 11.33 -0.90 10.89
CA GLN A 109 12.41 0.04 11.25
C GLN A 109 13.00 0.67 10.00
#